data_AF-A0A2D6KEG6-F1
#
_entry.id   AF-A0A2D6KEG6-F1
#
_cell.length_a   1.000
_cell.length_b   1.000
_cell.length_c   1.000
_cell.angle_alpha   90.00
_cell.angle_beta   90.00
_cell.angle_gamma   90.00
#
_symmetry.space_group_name_H-M   'P 1'
#
loop_
_entity.id
_entity.type
_entity.pdbx_description
1 polymer ?
#
loop_
_entity_poly.entity_id
_entity_poly.type
_entity_poly.pdbx_seq_one_letter_code
_entity_poly.pdbx_strand_id
1 'polypeptide(L)'
;MINENIVTSLRNAVNKGESIESAKQIMLNSGYNPEEVEEASHFMGGVSQSLNVRPEEQLTMPGKKGVLDKQANNGVRSQNIRLPSQLENQQQVVQPLNQASTVNPAVPVKKKSHKTEIILGFVLVVLIVILIFSYIFRNSILGLLS
;
A
#
# COMPACT_ATOMS: atom_id res chain seq x y z
N MET A 1 -6.49 16.89 -10.63
CA MET A 1 -6.70 17.17 -9.19
C MET A 1 -5.91 16.11 -8.46
N ILE A 2 -4.93 16.50 -7.66
CA ILE A 2 -3.93 15.58 -7.11
C ILE A 2 -4.61 14.59 -6.15
N ASN A 3 -4.29 13.30 -6.29
CA ASN A 3 -4.81 12.27 -5.41
C ASN A 3 -4.05 12.25 -4.07
N GLU A 4 -4.65 12.83 -3.03
CA GLU A 4 -4.06 12.97 -1.70
C GLU A 4 -3.65 11.63 -1.06
N ASN A 5 -4.33 10.53 -1.43
CA ASN A 5 -4.02 9.20 -0.91
C ASN A 5 -2.64 8.72 -1.39
N ILE A 6 -2.29 9.04 -2.64
CA ILE A 6 -1.00 8.69 -3.24
C ILE A 6 0.11 9.51 -2.59
N VAL A 7 -0.11 10.82 -2.43
CA VAL A 7 0.84 11.71 -1.74
C VAL A 7 1.11 11.25 -0.31
N THR A 8 0.05 10.88 0.43
CA THR A 8 0.17 10.38 1.80
C THR A 8 0.94 9.07 1.86
N SER A 9 0.69 8.16 0.91
CA SER A 9 1.37 6.87 0.84
C SER A 9 2.85 7.01 0.48
N LEU A 10 3.18 7.85 -0.51
CA LEU A 10 4.56 8.20 -0.86
C LEU A 10 5.28 8.83 0.34
N ARG A 11 4.63 9.75 1.06
CA ARG A 11 5.21 10.38 2.26
C ARG A 11 5.51 9.38 3.35
N ASN A 12 4.60 8.43 3.59
CA ASN A 12 4.78 7.39 4.58
C ASN A 12 5.95 6.45 4.21
N ALA A 13 6.12 6.14 2.93
CA ALA A 13 7.25 5.33 2.46
C ALA A 13 8.59 6.08 2.64
N VAL A 14 8.63 7.36 2.25
CA VAL A 14 9.84 8.20 2.43
C VAL A 14 10.19 8.36 3.92
N ASN A 15 9.20 8.58 4.79
CA ASN A 15 9.41 8.66 6.23
C ASN A 15 9.95 7.35 6.84
N LYS A 16 9.73 6.21 6.19
CA LYS A 16 10.31 4.91 6.57
C LYS A 16 11.73 4.70 6.05
N GLY A 17 12.27 5.67 5.30
CA GLY A 17 13.62 5.61 4.72
C GLY A 17 13.66 5.04 3.30
N GLU A 18 12.51 4.84 2.63
CA GLU A 18 12.51 4.43 1.23
C GLU A 18 12.79 5.61 0.29
N SER A 19 13.47 5.36 -0.83
CA SER A 19 13.62 6.38 -1.88
C SER A 19 12.27 6.68 -2.54
N ILE A 20 12.12 7.91 -3.05
CA ILE A 20 10.92 8.30 -3.79
C ILE A 20 10.70 7.36 -4.98
N GLU A 21 11.76 7.00 -5.70
CA GLU A 21 11.70 6.02 -6.81
C GLU A 21 11.21 4.64 -6.35
N SER A 22 11.67 4.13 -5.21
CA SER A 22 11.20 2.86 -4.63
C SER A 22 9.71 2.94 -4.30
N ALA A 23 9.31 4.03 -3.64
CA ALA A 23 7.91 4.27 -3.29
C ALA A 23 7.01 4.38 -4.52
N LYS A 24 7.48 5.05 -5.60
CA LYS A 24 6.79 5.08 -6.90
C LYS A 24 6.57 3.68 -7.44
N GLN A 25 7.62 2.85 -7.48
CA GLN A 25 7.52 1.48 -7.98
C GLN A 25 6.54 0.63 -7.17
N ILE A 26 6.52 0.77 -5.84
CA ILE A 26 5.57 0.07 -4.98
C ILE A 26 4.13 0.50 -5.30
N MET A 27 3.89 1.80 -5.53
CA MET A 27 2.57 2.30 -5.91
C MET A 27 2.15 1.74 -7.28
N LEU A 28 3.05 1.72 -8.27
CA LEU A 28 2.77 1.12 -9.58
C LEU A 28 2.41 -0.37 -9.46
N ASN A 29 3.19 -1.14 -8.68
CA ASN A 29 2.95 -2.56 -8.43
C ASN A 29 1.64 -2.81 -7.65
N SER A 30 1.18 -1.82 -6.88
CA SER A 30 -0.09 -1.85 -6.15
C SER A 30 -1.30 -1.51 -7.02
N GLY A 31 -1.10 -1.23 -8.31
CA GLY A 31 -2.15 -0.95 -9.28
C GLY A 31 -2.62 0.50 -9.33
N TYR A 32 -1.83 1.44 -8.79
CA TYR A 32 -2.09 2.88 -8.96
C TYR A 32 -1.76 3.33 -10.39
N ASN A 33 -2.41 4.40 -10.85
CA ASN A 33 -2.16 4.95 -12.18
C ASN A 33 -0.76 5.59 -12.23
N PRO A 34 0.09 5.25 -13.23
CA PRO A 34 1.43 5.84 -13.36
C PRO A 34 1.44 7.36 -13.43
N GLU A 35 0.46 7.97 -14.09
CA GLU A 35 0.39 9.43 -14.23
C GLU A 35 0.12 10.10 -12.87
N GLU A 36 -0.78 9.53 -12.06
CA GLU A 36 -1.11 10.07 -10.74
C GLU A 36 0.05 9.89 -9.74
N VAL A 37 0.79 8.79 -9.86
CA VAL A 37 1.99 8.52 -9.05
C VAL A 37 3.11 9.51 -9.40
N GLU A 38 3.30 9.82 -10.67
CA GLU A 38 4.31 10.79 -11.11
C GLU A 38 3.93 12.22 -10.66
N GLU A 39 2.67 12.64 -10.84
CA GLU A 39 2.16 13.94 -10.37
C GLU A 39 2.34 14.10 -8.85
N ALA A 40 1.99 13.06 -8.08
CA ALA A 40 2.17 13.05 -6.63
C ALA A 40 3.64 13.10 -6.21
N SER A 41 4.53 12.46 -6.97
CA SER A 41 5.98 12.48 -6.70
C SER A 41 6.59 13.86 -6.93
N HIS A 42 6.14 14.59 -7.96
CA HIS A 42 6.55 15.98 -8.18
C HIS A 42 6.08 16.90 -7.07
N PHE A 43 4.86 16.69 -6.58
CA PHE A 43 4.33 17.42 -5.43
C PHE A 43 5.16 17.18 -4.16
N MET A 44 5.65 15.96 -3.96
CA MET A 44 6.54 15.62 -2.85
C MET A 44 7.96 16.19 -3.02
N GLY A 45 8.54 16.08 -4.21
CA GLY A 45 9.89 16.59 -4.50
C GLY A 45 10.01 18.11 -4.36
N GLY A 46 8.94 18.85 -4.63
CA GLY A 46 8.88 20.30 -4.41
C GLY A 46 8.99 20.72 -2.93
N VAL A 47 8.77 19.80 -1.99
CA VAL A 47 8.88 20.06 -0.54
C VAL A 47 10.25 19.64 0.03
N SER A 48 11.11 18.98 -0.75
CA SER A 48 12.30 18.29 -0.25
C SER A 48 13.60 19.09 -0.24
N GLN A 49 13.62 20.41 -0.45
CA GLN A 49 14.86 21.20 -0.33
C GLN A 49 15.34 21.46 1.13
N SER A 50 14.78 20.86 2.17
CA SER A 50 15.23 21.15 3.56
C SER A 50 15.34 20.00 4.56
N LEU A 51 15.28 18.73 4.15
CA LEU A 51 15.54 17.63 5.09
C LEU A 51 16.92 17.04 4.86
N ASN A 52 17.89 17.75 5.42
CA ASN A 52 19.20 17.26 5.81
C ASN A 52 19.01 16.01 6.69
N VAL A 53 19.18 14.82 6.10
CA VAL A 53 19.15 13.53 6.79
C VAL A 53 20.40 13.46 7.69
N ARG A 54 20.20 13.59 9.00
CA ARG A 54 21.24 13.37 10.02
C ARG A 54 21.47 11.86 10.20
N PRO A 55 22.68 11.33 9.93
CA PRO A 55 22.97 9.92 10.12
C PRO A 55 23.21 9.57 11.60
N GLU A 56 22.72 8.40 11.99
CA GLU A 56 23.18 7.53 13.08
C GLU A 56 23.12 8.02 14.54
N GLU A 57 22.15 7.48 15.29
CA GLU A 57 22.36 7.11 16.70
C GLU A 57 22.05 5.61 16.87
N GLN A 58 23.10 4.79 16.77
CA GLN A 58 23.10 3.41 17.26
C GLN A 58 22.98 3.42 18.79
N LEU A 59 21.83 3.00 19.33
CA LEU A 59 21.71 2.73 20.76
C LEU A 59 22.36 1.38 21.11
N THR A 60 23.62 1.42 21.55
CA THR A 60 24.24 0.36 22.36
C THR A 60 23.55 0.23 23.71
N MET A 61 22.99 -0.94 24.03
CA MET A 61 22.53 -1.27 25.38
C MET A 61 23.58 -2.06 26.17
N PRO A 62 23.85 -1.70 27.45
CA PRO A 62 24.85 -2.35 28.30
C PRO A 62 24.27 -3.55 29.07
N GLY A 63 25.07 -4.61 29.19
CA GLY A 63 24.73 -5.85 29.88
C GLY A 63 24.56 -5.74 31.40
N LYS A 64 23.71 -6.60 31.96
CA LYS A 64 23.55 -6.82 33.41
C LYS A 64 23.57 -8.32 33.74
N LYS A 65 24.10 -8.61 34.94
CA LYS A 65 24.77 -9.84 35.41
C LYS A 65 24.07 -10.41 36.65
N GLY A 66 23.93 -11.75 36.74
CA GLY A 66 23.74 -12.61 37.95
C GLY A 66 22.33 -12.65 38.59
N VAL A 67 21.84 -13.69 39.31
CA VAL A 67 22.43 -14.73 40.19
C VAL A 67 21.37 -15.83 40.55
N LEU A 68 21.80 -17.13 40.63
CA LEU A 68 21.44 -18.33 41.50
C LEU A 68 19.97 -18.60 41.96
N ASP A 69 19.42 -19.84 42.05
CA ASP A 69 19.76 -21.04 42.87
C ASP A 69 19.05 -22.35 42.39
N LYS A 70 19.74 -23.52 42.28
CA LYS A 70 19.67 -24.81 43.05
C LYS A 70 18.27 -25.42 43.34
N GLN A 71 17.96 -26.75 43.33
CA GLN A 71 18.75 -28.00 43.49
C GLN A 71 17.93 -29.30 43.18
N ALA A 72 18.62 -30.34 42.67
CA ALA A 72 18.54 -31.81 42.90
C ALA A 72 17.23 -32.62 42.78
N ASN A 73 17.25 -33.80 42.10
CA ASN A 73 17.76 -35.08 42.64
C ASN A 73 17.60 -36.30 41.68
N ASN A 74 18.74 -36.97 41.44
CA ASN A 74 19.10 -38.35 41.05
C ASN A 74 18.12 -39.41 40.47
N GLY A 75 18.63 -40.13 39.47
CA GLY A 75 18.22 -41.49 39.07
C GLY A 75 19.04 -42.03 37.88
N VAL A 76 20.03 -42.88 38.18
CA VAL A 76 21.15 -43.37 37.35
C VAL A 76 20.80 -44.57 36.45
N ARG A 77 21.24 -44.62 35.17
CA ARG A 77 22.14 -45.65 34.60
C ARG A 77 22.53 -45.41 33.11
N SER A 78 23.85 -45.25 32.90
CA SER A 78 24.78 -45.74 31.85
C SER A 78 24.29 -46.00 30.42
N GLN A 79 25.05 -45.78 29.34
CA GLN A 79 26.43 -45.34 29.09
C GLN A 79 26.52 -45.24 27.55
N ASN A 80 26.93 -44.10 26.98
CA ASN A 80 28.03 -44.09 26.02
C ASN A 80 28.55 -42.66 25.84
N ILE A 81 29.87 -42.57 25.81
CA ILE A 81 30.68 -41.38 26.02
C ILE A 81 31.08 -40.80 24.68
N ARG A 82 30.68 -39.55 24.41
CA ARG A 82 31.49 -38.54 23.67
C ARG A 82 31.18 -37.15 24.24
N LEU A 83 32.20 -36.49 24.75
CA LEU A 83 32.25 -35.11 25.25
C LEU A 83 33.47 -34.44 24.57
N PRO A 84 33.65 -33.10 24.64
CA PRO A 84 32.66 -32.02 24.78
C PRO A 84 32.95 -30.81 23.86
N SER A 85 31.94 -29.98 23.64
CA SER A 85 31.98 -28.49 23.61
C SER A 85 30.51 -28.02 23.46
N GLN A 86 29.69 -28.00 24.53
CA GLN A 86 29.28 -26.80 25.30
C GLN A 86 29.06 -25.56 24.40
N LEU A 87 27.86 -24.98 24.23
CA LEU A 87 26.80 -24.66 25.20
C LEU A 87 25.37 -24.71 24.60
N GLU A 88 24.49 -25.36 25.36
CA GLU A 88 23.01 -25.32 25.40
C GLU A 88 22.56 -23.97 26.04
N ASN A 89 21.42 -23.32 25.81
CA ASN A 89 20.02 -23.67 26.12
C ASN A 89 19.20 -22.36 25.87
N GLN A 90 17.96 -22.25 25.41
CA GLN A 90 16.70 -22.86 25.87
C GLN A 90 15.62 -22.78 24.79
N GLN A 91 14.93 -23.90 24.59
CA GLN A 91 13.54 -23.91 24.14
C GLN A 91 12.65 -23.68 25.36
N GLN A 92 11.80 -22.65 25.31
CA GLN A 92 10.60 -22.59 26.13
C GLN A 92 9.36 -22.43 25.23
N VAL A 93 8.55 -23.49 25.25
CA VAL A 93 7.11 -23.46 25.51
C VAL A 93 6.26 -22.55 24.62
N VAL A 94 5.62 -23.23 23.66
CA VAL A 94 4.25 -23.06 23.16
C VAL A 94 3.49 -21.81 23.64
N GLN A 95 3.29 -20.87 22.72
CA GLN A 95 2.05 -20.11 22.65
C GLN A 95 1.74 -19.89 21.16
N PRO A 96 0.62 -20.41 20.60
CA PRO A 96 0.20 -20.01 19.28
C PRO A 96 -0.20 -18.53 19.38
N LEU A 97 0.72 -17.64 19.01
CA LEU A 97 0.36 -16.26 18.80
C LEU A 97 -0.56 -16.26 17.59
N ASN A 98 -1.85 -16.23 17.89
CA ASN A 98 -2.87 -15.58 17.07
C ASN A 98 -2.37 -14.17 16.73
N GLN A 99 -1.42 -14.05 15.80
CA GLN A 99 -1.40 -12.88 14.95
C GLN A 99 -2.61 -13.06 14.06
N ALA A 100 -3.71 -12.50 14.56
CA ALA A 100 -4.70 -11.90 13.71
C ALA A 100 -3.93 -11.08 12.67
N SER A 101 -3.71 -11.70 11.51
CA SER A 101 -3.83 -11.01 10.24
C SER A 101 -5.11 -10.23 10.40
N THR A 102 -4.99 -8.95 10.73
CA THR A 102 -6.06 -8.02 10.48
C THR A 102 -6.09 -7.97 8.97
N VAL A 103 -6.78 -8.96 8.40
CA VAL A 103 -7.38 -8.89 7.08
C VAL A 103 -8.27 -7.67 7.23
N ASN A 104 -7.66 -6.52 6.98
CA ASN A 104 -8.36 -5.28 6.74
C ASN A 104 -9.42 -5.72 5.73
N PRO A 105 -10.71 -5.71 6.07
CA PRO A 105 -11.73 -6.18 5.15
C PRO A 105 -11.44 -5.40 3.89
N ALA A 106 -11.05 -6.12 2.83
CA ALA A 106 -10.80 -5.53 1.54
C ALA A 106 -12.10 -4.84 1.23
N VAL A 107 -12.16 -3.54 1.53
CA VAL A 107 -13.33 -2.72 1.32
C VAL A 107 -13.55 -2.93 -0.16
N PRO A 108 -14.69 -3.51 -0.58
CA PRO A 108 -14.94 -3.68 -2.00
C PRO A 108 -14.99 -2.26 -2.53
N VAL A 109 -13.86 -1.79 -3.04
CA VAL A 109 -13.73 -0.54 -3.74
C VAL A 109 -14.63 -0.77 -4.93
N LYS A 110 -15.88 -0.28 -4.80
CA LYS A 110 -16.86 -0.30 -5.88
C LYS A 110 -16.14 0.38 -7.03
N LYS A 111 -15.61 -0.43 -7.95
CA LYS A 111 -15.07 0.05 -9.22
C LYS A 111 -16.19 0.88 -9.81
N LYS A 112 -16.00 2.20 -9.82
CA LYS A 112 -16.96 3.15 -10.37
C LYS A 112 -17.09 2.76 -11.84
N SER A 113 -18.18 2.07 -12.15
CA SER A 113 -18.41 1.50 -13.46
C SER A 113 -18.72 2.67 -14.40
N HIS A 114 -17.77 3.08 -15.23
CA HIS A 114 -17.92 4.16 -16.22
C HIS A 114 -18.97 3.86 -17.31
N LYS A 115 -19.68 2.74 -17.21
CA LYS A 115 -20.75 2.36 -18.14
C LYS A 115 -21.87 3.41 -18.19
N THR A 116 -22.18 4.07 -17.09
CA THR A 116 -23.22 5.11 -17.04
C THR A 116 -22.78 6.43 -17.69
N GLU A 117 -21.49 6.75 -17.65
CA GLU A 117 -20.93 7.97 -18.23
C GLU A 117 -20.91 7.90 -19.77
N ILE A 118 -20.56 6.73 -20.32
CA ILE A 118 -20.58 6.46 -21.77
C ILE A 118 -22.01 6.53 -22.32
N ILE A 119 -22.98 5.97 -21.61
CA ILE A 119 -24.40 6.02 -22.00
C ILE A 119 -24.91 7.47 -22.05
N LEU A 120 -24.52 8.31 -21.08
CA LEU A 120 -24.94 9.70 -21.06
C LEU A 120 -24.37 10.49 -22.25
N GLY A 121 -23.09 10.27 -22.60
CA GLY A 121 -22.47 10.88 -23.77
C GLY A 121 -23.14 10.47 -25.08
N PHE A 122 -23.48 9.18 -25.23
CA PHE A 122 -24.17 8.67 -26.43
C PHE A 122 -25.56 9.31 -26.60
N VAL A 123 -26.34 9.39 -25.52
CA VAL A 123 -27.67 10.04 -25.55
C VAL A 123 -27.57 11.51 -25.98
N LEU A 124 -26.56 12.24 -25.48
CA LEU A 124 -26.35 13.64 -25.84
C LEU A 124 -26.06 13.79 -27.35
N VAL A 125 -25.19 12.96 -27.92
CA VAL A 125 -24.84 13.01 -29.34
C VAL A 125 -26.05 12.70 -30.22
N VAL A 126 -26.84 11.68 -29.87
CA VAL A 126 -28.07 11.35 -30.60
C VAL A 126 -29.04 12.52 -30.61
N LEU A 127 -29.18 13.23 -29.48
CA LEU A 127 -30.07 14.39 -29.34
C LEU A 127 -29.63 15.54 -30.25
N ILE A 128 -28.33 15.80 -30.35
CA ILE A 128 -27.77 16.82 -31.25
C ILE A 128 -28.01 16.45 -32.72
N VAL A 129 -27.82 15.19 -33.10
CA VAL A 129 -28.07 14.72 -34.47
C VAL A 129 -29.53 14.91 -34.85
N ILE A 130 -30.47 14.51 -33.99
CA ILE A 130 -31.91 14.70 -34.21
C ILE A 130 -32.26 16.18 -34.36
N LEU A 131 -31.65 17.05 -33.55
CA LEU A 131 -31.86 18.50 -33.62
C LEU A 131 -31.42 19.07 -34.98
N ILE A 132 -30.23 18.68 -35.46
CA ILE A 132 -29.69 19.11 -36.76
C ILE A 132 -30.58 18.60 -37.89
N PHE A 133 -30.97 17.32 -37.86
CA PHE A 133 -31.88 16.76 -38.85
C PHE A 133 -33.22 17.51 -38.86
N SER A 134 -33.79 17.79 -37.70
CA SER A 134 -35.05 18.55 -37.59
C SER A 134 -34.91 19.96 -38.18
N TYR A 135 -33.76 20.60 -37.99
CA TYR A 135 -33.49 21.92 -38.55
C TYR A 135 -33.40 21.90 -40.08
N ILE A 136 -32.68 20.93 -40.65
CA ILE A 136 -32.52 20.77 -42.10
C ILE A 136 -33.87 20.42 -42.76
N PHE A 137 -34.61 19.48 -42.17
CA PHE A 137 -35.88 19.02 -42.70
C PHE A 137 -37.04 19.97 -42.43
N ARG A 138 -36.86 21.00 -41.61
CA ARG A 138 -37.88 22.02 -41.34
C ARG A 138 -38.48 22.59 -42.62
N ASN A 139 -37.62 22.88 -43.61
CA ASN A 139 -38.05 23.44 -44.89
C ASN A 139 -38.82 22.42 -45.74
N SER A 140 -38.41 21.14 -45.72
CA SER A 140 -39.10 20.06 -46.43
C SER A 140 -40.46 19.73 -45.82
N ILE A 141 -40.58 19.78 -44.49
CA ILE A 141 -41.84 19.53 -43.77
C ILE A 141 -42.83 20.69 -44.01
N LEU A 142 -42.35 21.94 -43.93
CA LEU A 142 -43.18 23.12 -44.21
C LEU A 142 -43.62 23.16 -45.69
N GLY A 143 -42.75 22.74 -46.61
CA GLY A 143 -43.05 22.67 -48.04
C GLY A 143 -44.02 21.55 -48.44
N LEU A 144 -44.20 20.52 -47.59
CA LEU A 144 -45.22 19.47 -47.80
C LEU A 144 -46.59 19.84 -47.21
N LEU A 145 -46.64 20.84 -46.31
CA LEU A 145 -47.88 21.33 -45.69
C LEU A 145 -48.42 22.62 -46.34
N SER A 146 -47.62 23.30 -47.16
CA SER A 146 -48.03 24.47 -47.95
C SER A 146 -48.51 24.06 -49.33
#